data_AF-A0A1G5FLH9-F1
#
_entry.id   AF-A0A1G5FLH9-F1
#
_cell.length_a   1.000
_cell.length_b   1.000
_cell.length_c   1.000
_cell.angle_alpha   90.00
_cell.angle_beta   90.00
_cell.angle_gamma   90.00
#
_symmetry.space_group_name_H-M   'P 1'
#
loop_
_entity.id
_entity.type
_entity.pdbx_description
1 polymer ?
#
loop_
_entity_poly.entity_id
_entity_poly.type
_entity_poly.pdbx_seq_one_letter_code
_entity_poly.pdbx_strand_id
1 'polypeptide(L)'
;MKQINSIELPSKFYSLDKEAMERICGGVNLGMFPGYLDKTKATEKAKEVIRNYGWTKVTVDQLAKEIYGHAAVYYKAAFLSKVPLLNDAVYSHVANGVDVDNAVDRYQIVWNTIWALS
;
A
#
# COMPACT_ATOMS: atom_id res chain seq x y z
N MET A 1 -55.94 -21.45 8.57
CA MET A 1 -55.85 -20.17 9.31
C MET A 1 -54.46 -20.10 9.93
N LYS A 2 -53.61 -19.09 9.78
CA LYS A 2 -53.77 -17.64 9.53
C LYS A 2 -52.74 -17.15 8.50
N GLN A 3 -53.13 -16.17 7.68
CA GLN A 3 -52.23 -15.29 6.94
C GLN A 3 -51.32 -14.51 7.90
N ILE A 4 -50.04 -14.40 7.56
CA ILE A 4 -49.15 -13.39 8.13
C ILE A 4 -48.68 -12.54 6.97
N ASN A 5 -49.10 -11.27 6.98
CA ASN A 5 -48.69 -10.24 6.03
C ASN A 5 -47.16 -10.13 6.06
N SER A 6 -46.51 -10.49 4.96
CA SER A 6 -45.10 -10.20 4.74
C SER A 6 -44.94 -8.68 4.64
N ILE A 7 -44.39 -8.06 5.67
CA ILE A 7 -43.78 -6.74 5.54
C ILE A 7 -42.51 -6.99 4.72
N GLU A 8 -42.58 -6.74 3.42
CA GLU A 8 -41.39 -6.77 2.56
C GLU A 8 -40.45 -5.65 3.01
N LEU A 9 -39.34 -6.04 3.63
CA LEU A 9 -38.22 -5.14 3.83
C LEU A 9 -37.75 -4.66 2.45
N PRO A 10 -37.45 -3.35 2.28
CA PRO A 10 -36.95 -2.84 1.02
C PRO A 10 -35.70 -3.64 0.64
N SER A 11 -35.73 -4.23 -0.56
CA SER A 11 -34.82 -5.24 -1.08
C SER A 11 -33.36 -4.79 -1.27
N LYS A 12 -32.96 -3.66 -0.68
CA LYS A 12 -31.64 -3.06 -0.83
C LYS A 12 -31.20 -2.35 0.44
N PHE A 13 -30.78 -3.12 1.43
CA PHE A 13 -29.74 -2.67 2.35
C PHE A 13 -28.59 -3.66 2.27
N TYR A 14 -27.60 -3.32 1.44
CA TYR A 14 -26.31 -4.01 1.43
C TYR A 14 -25.62 -3.70 2.76
N SER A 15 -25.57 -4.68 3.66
CA SER A 15 -24.62 -4.68 4.75
C SER A 15 -23.22 -4.78 4.15
N LEU A 16 -22.50 -3.66 4.07
CA LEU A 16 -21.08 -3.67 3.69
C LEU A 16 -20.33 -4.42 4.79
N ASP A 17 -19.63 -5.48 4.40
CA ASP A 17 -18.80 -6.24 5.33
C ASP A 17 -17.64 -5.36 5.86
N LYS A 18 -17.02 -5.76 6.98
CA LYS A 18 -15.89 -5.05 7.58
C LYS A 18 -14.68 -4.97 6.63
N GLU A 19 -14.56 -5.93 5.71
CA GLU A 19 -13.58 -5.96 4.61
C GLU A 19 -13.82 -4.82 3.58
N ALA A 20 -15.06 -4.40 3.41
CA ALA A 20 -15.48 -3.32 2.53
C ALA A 20 -15.28 -1.95 3.18
N MET A 21 -15.27 -1.87 4.52
CA MET A 21 -14.86 -0.67 5.27
C MET A 21 -13.35 -0.41 5.16
N GLU A 22 -12.50 -1.45 5.15
CA GLU A 22 -11.06 -1.32 4.87
C GLU A 22 -10.77 -0.91 3.42
N ARG A 23 -11.66 -1.22 2.47
CA ARG A 23 -11.53 -0.82 1.06
C ARG A 23 -11.80 0.67 0.79
N ILE A 24 -12.40 1.41 1.72
CA ILE A 24 -12.82 2.81 1.49
C ILE A 24 -11.83 3.82 2.13
N CYS A 25 -10.99 3.39 3.08
CA CYS A 25 -10.08 4.27 3.83
C CYS A 25 -8.59 3.98 3.56
N GLY A 26 -8.15 4.34 2.36
CA GLY A 26 -6.82 4.93 2.16
C GLY A 26 -5.67 3.96 1.98
N GLY A 27 -5.35 3.13 2.99
CA GLY A 27 -4.05 2.49 3.08
C GLY A 27 -4.00 1.08 3.63
N VAL A 28 -2.91 0.39 3.31
CA VAL A 28 -2.63 -1.02 3.66
C VAL A 28 -1.19 -1.11 4.18
N ASN A 29 -0.98 -1.83 5.27
CA ASN A 29 0.37 -2.19 5.73
C ASN A 29 0.70 -3.62 5.27
N LEU A 30 1.71 -3.77 4.41
CA LEU A 30 2.05 -5.06 3.77
C LEU A 30 2.99 -5.93 4.60
N GLY A 31 3.41 -5.47 5.78
CA GLY A 31 4.50 -6.08 6.56
C GLY A 31 5.85 -5.98 5.85
N MET A 32 6.94 -5.82 6.60
CA MET A 32 8.27 -5.72 5.98
C MET A 32 8.80 -7.12 5.60
N PHE A 33 9.08 -7.36 4.31
CA PHE A 33 9.60 -8.63 3.81
C PHE A 33 10.93 -8.43 3.04
N PRO A 34 12.01 -9.19 3.32
CA PRO A 34 13.28 -9.04 2.61
C PRO A 34 13.18 -9.24 1.10
N GLY A 35 12.20 -10.03 0.64
CA GLY A 35 11.96 -10.23 -0.80
C GLY A 35 11.53 -8.96 -1.54
N TYR A 36 11.08 -7.91 -0.85
CA TYR A 36 10.78 -6.61 -1.46
C TYR A 36 12.03 -5.85 -1.93
N LEU A 37 13.25 -6.31 -1.56
CA LEU A 37 14.50 -5.85 -2.17
C LEU A 37 14.70 -6.35 -3.62
N ASP A 38 13.81 -7.18 -4.13
CA ASP A 38 13.73 -7.57 -5.53
C ASP A 38 12.65 -6.73 -6.24
N LYS A 39 13.07 -5.97 -7.25
CA LYS A 39 12.19 -5.08 -8.04
C LYS A 39 11.03 -5.84 -8.69
N THR A 40 11.25 -7.08 -9.10
CA THR A 40 10.20 -7.92 -9.70
C THR A 40 9.15 -8.27 -8.65
N LYS A 41 9.57 -8.72 -7.47
CA LYS A 41 8.66 -9.07 -6.36
C LYS A 41 7.89 -7.86 -5.83
N ALA A 42 8.55 -6.71 -5.72
CA ALA A 42 7.88 -5.46 -5.34
C ALA A 42 6.81 -5.06 -6.38
N THR A 43 7.11 -5.23 -7.67
CA THR A 43 6.15 -4.98 -8.76
C THR A 43 4.97 -5.95 -8.73
N GLU A 44 5.22 -7.23 -8.49
CA GLU A 44 4.15 -8.23 -8.35
C GLU A 44 3.24 -7.93 -7.17
N LYS A 45 3.82 -7.56 -6.02
CA LYS A 45 3.05 -7.16 -4.84
C LYS A 45 2.22 -5.89 -5.11
N ALA A 46 2.79 -4.88 -5.78
CA ALA A 46 2.05 -3.68 -6.16
C ALA A 46 0.83 -3.99 -7.06
N LYS A 47 0.98 -4.89 -8.04
CA LYS A 47 -0.14 -5.36 -8.88
C LYS A 47 -1.21 -6.05 -8.05
N GLU A 48 -0.80 -6.91 -7.12
CA GLU A 48 -1.71 -7.62 -6.22
C GLU A 48 -2.53 -6.65 -5.37
N VAL A 49 -1.88 -5.66 -4.75
CA VAL A 49 -2.55 -4.63 -3.93
C VAL A 49 -3.54 -3.82 -4.77
N ILE A 50 -3.09 -3.25 -5.89
CA ILE A 50 -3.96 -2.45 -6.75
C ILE A 50 -5.19 -3.24 -7.20
N ARG A 51 -5.00 -4.51 -7.58
CA ARG A 51 -6.09 -5.38 -8.02
C ARG A 51 -7.04 -5.73 -6.87
N ASN A 52 -6.51 -6.13 -5.72
CA ASN A 52 -7.31 -6.59 -4.58
C ASN A 52 -8.15 -5.46 -3.98
N TYR A 53 -7.61 -4.24 -3.95
CA TYR A 53 -8.27 -3.08 -3.37
C TYR A 53 -8.90 -2.14 -4.41
N GLY A 54 -8.79 -2.43 -5.70
CA GLY A 54 -9.39 -1.62 -6.78
C GLY A 54 -8.84 -0.19 -6.83
N TRP A 55 -7.55 -0.02 -6.54
CA TRP A 55 -6.91 1.29 -6.50
C TRP A 55 -6.73 1.88 -7.89
N THR A 56 -6.90 3.20 -8.00
CA THR A 56 -6.95 3.93 -9.28
C THR A 56 -6.16 5.24 -9.27
N LYS A 57 -5.71 5.70 -8.10
CA LYS A 57 -5.00 6.97 -7.92
C LYS A 57 -3.48 6.80 -7.78
N VAL A 58 -2.98 5.58 -7.87
CA VAL A 58 -1.55 5.24 -7.86
C VAL A 58 -1.29 4.20 -8.95
N THR A 59 -0.15 4.32 -9.63
CA THR A 59 0.25 3.33 -10.64
C THR A 59 1.03 2.19 -10.00
N VAL A 60 1.06 1.04 -10.68
CA VAL A 60 1.87 -0.11 -10.27
C VAL A 60 3.34 0.27 -10.10
N ASP A 61 3.89 1.09 -11.00
CA ASP A 61 5.29 1.52 -10.94
C ASP A 61 5.58 2.40 -9.71
N GLN A 62 4.69 3.36 -9.41
CA GLN A 62 4.83 4.23 -8.24
C GLN A 62 4.79 3.43 -6.94
N LEU A 63 3.78 2.55 -6.82
CA LEU A 63 3.60 1.71 -5.64
C LEU A 63 4.72 0.68 -5.48
N ALA A 64 5.23 0.10 -6.58
CA ALA A 64 6.35 -0.83 -6.53
C ALA A 64 7.62 -0.16 -6.00
N LYS A 65 7.86 1.08 -6.39
CA LYS A 65 9.01 1.88 -5.92
C LYS A 65 8.89 2.23 -4.45
N GLU A 66 7.69 2.51 -3.97
CA GLU A 66 7.41 2.74 -2.55
C GLU A 66 7.68 1.47 -1.73
N ILE A 67 7.11 0.33 -2.13
CA ILE A 67 7.36 -0.97 -1.49
C ILE A 67 8.85 -1.30 -1.43
N TYR A 68 9.55 -1.14 -2.57
CA TYR A 68 10.99 -1.32 -2.64
C TYR A 68 11.74 -0.34 -1.75
N GLY A 69 11.35 0.94 -1.78
CA GLY A 69 11.96 2.03 -1.03
C GLY A 69 11.91 1.78 0.46
N HIS A 70 10.75 1.38 0.98
CA HIS A 70 10.59 0.97 2.38
C HIS A 70 11.54 -0.19 2.74
N ALA A 71 11.59 -1.24 1.91
CA ALA A 71 12.48 -2.37 2.16
C ALA A 71 13.97 -1.99 2.10
N ALA A 72 14.35 -1.15 1.15
CA ALA A 72 15.72 -0.68 0.99
C ALA A 72 16.14 0.19 2.18
N VAL A 73 15.30 1.12 2.63
CA VAL A 73 15.59 1.93 3.82
C VAL A 73 15.69 1.05 5.07
N TYR A 74 14.81 0.08 5.23
CA TYR A 74 14.80 -0.81 6.39
C TYR A 74 16.03 -1.75 6.44
N TYR A 75 16.35 -2.44 5.35
CA TYR A 75 17.41 -3.47 5.33
C TYR A 75 18.79 -2.95 4.88
N LYS A 76 18.84 -1.84 4.13
CA LYS A 76 20.06 -1.25 3.59
C LYS A 76 20.36 0.15 4.13
N ALA A 77 19.81 0.51 5.30
CA ALA A 77 19.96 1.83 5.94
C ALA A 77 21.41 2.37 5.91
N ALA A 78 22.40 1.51 6.21
CA ALA A 78 23.82 1.87 6.21
C ALA A 78 24.35 2.31 4.83
N PHE A 79 23.85 1.70 3.74
CA PHE A 79 24.21 2.03 2.36
C PHE A 79 23.57 3.34 1.88
N LEU A 80 22.44 3.69 2.47
CA LEU A 80 21.58 4.81 2.05
C LEU A 80 21.93 6.15 2.71
N SER A 81 22.88 6.16 3.65
CA SER A 81 23.47 7.37 4.26
C SER A 81 24.09 8.36 3.25
N LYS A 82 24.31 7.93 2.00
CA LYS A 82 24.87 8.72 0.90
C LYS A 82 23.82 9.23 -0.08
N VAL A 83 22.55 8.87 0.08
CA VAL A 83 21.48 9.29 -0.83
C VAL A 83 20.97 10.67 -0.39
N PRO A 84 21.08 11.70 -1.25
CA PRO A 84 20.47 12.99 -0.97
C PRO A 84 18.96 12.79 -0.75
N LEU A 85 18.37 13.50 0.21
CA LEU A 85 16.93 13.48 0.56
C LEU A 85 16.48 12.40 1.56
N LEU A 86 17.33 11.43 1.92
CA LEU A 86 17.07 10.55 3.07
C LEU A 86 17.34 11.30 4.37
N ASN A 87 16.28 11.71 5.05
CA ASN A 87 16.32 12.43 6.31
C ASN A 87 15.53 11.66 7.39
N ASP A 88 15.59 12.13 8.64
CA ASP A 88 14.93 11.48 9.78
C ASP A 88 13.43 11.28 9.58
N ALA A 89 12.77 12.14 8.78
CA ALA A 89 11.34 12.01 8.47
C ALA A 89 11.04 10.82 7.55
N VAL A 90 11.92 10.53 6.58
CA VAL A 90 11.82 9.33 5.74
C VAL A 90 12.09 8.07 6.57
N TYR A 91 13.11 8.07 7.43
CA TYR A 91 13.40 6.93 8.31
C TYR A 91 12.23 6.63 9.26
N SER A 92 11.61 7.67 9.83
CA SER A 92 10.43 7.53 10.69
C SER A 92 9.21 6.99 9.94
N HIS A 93 9.05 7.33 8.66
CA HIS A 93 7.99 6.80 7.79
C HIS A 93 8.17 5.31 7.48
N VAL A 94 9.41 4.82 7.39
CA VAL A 94 9.71 3.41 7.09
C VAL A 94 9.65 2.50 8.32
N ALA A 95 9.85 3.05 9.52
CA ALA A 95 9.92 2.27 10.77
C ALA A 95 8.63 1.50 11.11
N ASN A 96 7.49 1.84 10.51
CA ASN A 96 6.17 1.26 10.82
C ASN A 96 5.73 0.15 9.85
N GLY A 97 6.58 -0.26 8.90
CA GLY A 97 6.26 -1.27 7.89
C GLY A 97 6.22 -0.68 6.49
N VAL A 98 5.45 -1.31 5.59
CA VAL A 98 5.22 -0.81 4.22
C VAL A 98 3.80 -0.29 4.18
N ASP A 99 3.61 0.92 4.70
CA ASP A 99 2.34 1.64 4.69
C ASP A 99 2.16 2.27 3.31
N VAL A 100 1.20 1.75 2.54
CA VAL A 100 0.91 2.21 1.18
C VAL A 100 -0.51 2.71 1.08
N ASP A 101 -0.74 3.72 0.25
CA ASP A 101 -2.06 4.32 0.04
C ASP A 101 -2.52 4.24 -1.43
N ASN A 102 -3.83 4.38 -1.67
CA ASN A 102 -4.39 4.70 -2.99
C ASN A 102 -4.12 6.18 -3.34
N ALA A 103 -2.85 6.57 -3.33
CA ALA A 103 -2.32 7.88 -3.67
C ALA A 103 -0.82 7.76 -3.93
N VAL A 104 -0.25 8.73 -4.64
CA VAL A 104 1.21 8.81 -4.79
C VAL A 104 1.82 9.28 -3.47
N ASP A 105 2.76 8.52 -2.92
CA ASP A 105 3.47 8.88 -1.69
C ASP A 105 4.16 10.25 -1.85
N ARG A 106 4.08 11.09 -0.81
CA ARG A 106 4.81 12.35 -0.71
C ARG A 106 6.32 12.19 -0.88
N TYR A 107 6.87 11.02 -0.61
CA TYR A 107 8.28 10.67 -0.76
C TYR A 107 8.61 9.98 -2.09
N GLN A 108 7.72 10.02 -3.09
CA GLN A 108 7.93 9.37 -4.39
C GLN A 108 9.27 9.71 -5.06
N ILE A 109 9.76 10.94 -4.89
CA ILE A 109 11.08 11.34 -5.41
C ILE A 109 12.20 10.51 -4.75
N VAL A 110 12.14 10.30 -3.44
CA VAL A 110 13.09 9.46 -2.70
C VAL A 110 13.02 8.01 -3.19
N TRP A 111 11.81 7.48 -3.37
CA TRP A 111 11.59 6.13 -3.90
C TRP A 111 12.14 5.95 -5.31
N ASN A 112 11.97 6.95 -6.18
CA ASN A 112 12.58 6.96 -7.52
C ASN A 112 14.11 6.92 -7.45
N THR A 113 14.72 7.72 -6.57
CA THR A 113 16.18 7.76 -6.41
C THR A 113 16.71 6.42 -5.90
N ILE A 114 16.08 5.85 -4.87
CA ILE A 114 16.47 4.55 -4.30
C ILE A 114 16.35 3.44 -5.36
N TRP A 115 15.26 3.45 -6.14
CA TRP A 115 15.05 2.50 -7.22
C TRP A 115 16.14 2.59 -8.31
N ALA A 116 16.60 3.79 -8.66
CA ALA A 116 17.62 3.98 -9.69
C ALA A 116 19.03 3.58 -9.25
N LEU A 117 19.34 3.72 -7.96
CA LEU A 117 20.67 3.44 -7.39
C LEU A 117 20.94 1.96 -7.13
N SER A 118 19.91 1.11 -7.19
CA SER A 118 19.95 -0.29 -6.76
C SER A 118 19.82 -1.27 -7.91
#